data_AF-A0ABD5MGF1-F1
#
_entry.id   AF-A0ABD5MGF1-F1
#
_cell.length_a   1.000
_cell.length_b   1.000
_cell.length_c   1.000
_cell.angle_alpha   90.00
_cell.angle_beta   90.00
_cell.angle_gamma   90.00
#
_symmetry.space_group_name_H-M   'P 1'
#
loop_
_entity.id
_entity.type
_entity.pdbx_description
1 polymer ?
#
loop_
_entity_poly.entity_id
_entity_poly.type
_entity_poly.pdbx_seq_one_letter_code
_entity_poly.pdbx_strand_id
1 'polypeptide(L)' 'MGDEASDGREKYPDEAFLEAVREQQPASTQEVAEAVGCTRRNADYRLRRLRDEGDVDAKMVGNSLVWFPSERSS' A
#
# COMPACT_ATOMS: atom_id res chain seq x y z
N MET A 1 -21.57 17.17 0.22
CA MET A 1 -20.93 16.47 1.35
C MET A 1 -19.47 16.41 0.97
N GLY A 2 -18.62 17.06 1.76
CA GLY A 2 -17.28 17.47 1.33
C GLY A 2 -16.21 16.43 1.62
N ASP A 3 -15.31 16.28 0.66
CA ASP A 3 -14.03 15.58 0.81
C ASP A 3 -12.93 16.52 0.28
N GLU A 4 -12.80 17.67 0.94
CA GLU A 4 -11.65 18.58 0.79
C GLU A 4 -10.73 18.37 2.00
N ALA A 5 -9.82 17.41 1.85
CA ALA A 5 -8.63 17.29 2.68
C ALA A 5 -7.44 16.90 1.80
N SER A 6 -7.16 17.70 0.76
CA SER A 6 -5.85 17.66 0.10
C SER A 6 -4.83 18.41 0.99
N ASP A 7 -4.44 17.80 2.11
CA ASP A 7 -3.26 18.27 2.85
C ASP A 7 -2.02 17.85 2.04
N GLY A 8 -1.60 18.75 1.16
CA GLY A 8 -0.39 18.61 0.40
C GLY A 8 0.82 18.64 1.32
N ARG A 9 1.43 17.48 1.59
CA ARG A 9 2.89 17.36 1.82
C ARG A 9 3.48 15.94 1.79
N GLU A 10 2.71 14.91 1.49
CA GLU A 10 3.28 13.63 1.08
C GLU A 10 2.93 13.34 -0.38
N LYS A 11 3.97 13.23 -1.21
CA LYS A 11 3.82 12.94 -2.65
C LYS A 11 3.04 11.64 -2.91
N TYR A 12 2.97 10.76 -1.91
CA TYR A 12 2.23 9.50 -1.91
C TYR A 12 1.74 9.23 -0.48
N PRO A 13 0.45 9.46 -0.15
CA PRO A 13 -0.07 9.17 1.18
C PRO A 13 -0.13 7.66 1.40
N ASP A 14 0.05 7.24 2.65
CA ASP A 14 -0.01 5.82 3.05
C ASP A 14 -1.35 5.17 2.67
N GLU A 15 -2.43 5.95 2.73
CA GLU A 15 -3.79 5.55 2.34
C GLU A 15 -3.88 5.09 0.86
N ALA A 16 -3.12 5.72 -0.05
CA ALA A 16 -3.07 5.30 -1.45
C ALA A 16 -2.43 3.92 -1.62
N PHE A 17 -1.45 3.57 -0.78
CA PHE A 17 -0.88 2.22 -0.77
C PHE A 17 -1.87 1.20 -0.21
N LEU A 18 -2.60 1.56 0.84
CA LEU A 18 -3.63 0.71 1.44
C LEU A 18 -4.77 0.44 0.46
N GLU A 19 -5.25 1.47 -0.22
CA GLU A 19 -6.27 1.36 -1.26
C GLU A 19 -5.81 0.46 -2.40
N ALA A 20 -4.60 0.71 -2.94
CA ALA A 20 -4.04 -0.12 -4.01
C ALA A 20 -3.90 -1.60 -3.61
N VAL A 21 -3.51 -1.88 -2.35
CA VAL A 21 -3.44 -3.26 -1.83
C VAL A 21 -4.83 -3.88 -1.66
N ARG A 22 -5.84 -3.11 -1.24
CA ARG A 22 -7.23 -3.56 -1.12
C ARG A 22 -7.86 -3.86 -2.47
N GLU A 23 -7.64 -3.01 -3.47
CA GLU A 23 -8.18 -3.18 -4.81
C GLU A 23 -7.54 -4.35 -5.57
N GLN A 24 -6.25 -4.61 -5.31
CA GLN A 24 -5.48 -5.62 -6.05
C GLN A 24 -5.11 -6.86 -5.22
N GLN A 25 -5.80 -7.13 -4.10
CA GLN A 25 -5.47 -8.26 -3.22
C GLN A 25 -5.61 -9.63 -3.95
N PRO A 26 -4.56 -10.49 -3.99
CA PRO A 26 -3.19 -10.29 -3.47
C PRO A 26 -2.35 -9.36 -4.36
N ALA A 27 -1.90 -8.23 -3.81
CA ALA A 27 -1.22 -7.21 -4.60
C ALA A 27 0.30 -7.44 -4.60
N SER A 28 0.95 -7.37 -5.76
CA SER A 28 2.41 -7.33 -5.82
C SER A 28 2.94 -5.91 -5.57
N THR A 29 4.18 -5.79 -5.10
CA THR A 29 4.85 -4.48 -4.94
C THR A 29 4.82 -3.64 -6.23
N GLN A 30 4.79 -4.29 -7.40
CA GLN A 30 4.74 -3.59 -8.68
C GLN A 30 3.36 -3.03 -8.96
N GLU A 31 2.31 -3.86 -8.81
CA GLU A 31 0.92 -3.43 -9.00
C GLU A 31 0.56 -2.25 -8.09
N VAL A 32 1.02 -2.29 -6.84
CA VAL A 32 0.86 -1.15 -5.90
C VAL A 32 1.62 0.08 -6.40
N ALA A 33 2.85 -0.09 -6.88
CA ALA A 33 3.64 1.03 -7.39
C ALA A 33 2.99 1.69 -8.61
N GLU A 34 2.43 0.88 -9.51
CA GLU A 34 1.71 1.34 -10.70
C GLU A 34 0.41 2.07 -10.33
N ALA A 35 -0.38 1.52 -9.41
CA ALA A 35 -1.61 2.14 -8.92
C ALA A 35 -1.35 3.49 -8.24
N VAL A 36 -0.32 3.57 -7.39
CA VAL A 36 0.06 4.81 -6.68
C VAL A 36 0.84 5.79 -7.57
N GLY A 37 1.35 5.33 -8.73
CA GLY A 37 2.20 6.14 -9.61
C GLY A 37 3.57 6.44 -9.02
N CYS A 38 4.14 5.50 -8.26
CA CYS A 38 5.45 5.63 -7.63
C CYS A 38 6.45 4.58 -8.16
N THR A 39 7.72 4.69 -7.77
CA THR A 39 8.70 3.65 -8.17
C THR A 39 8.53 2.40 -7.32
N ARG A 40 8.79 1.22 -7.90
CA ARG A 40 8.74 -0.07 -7.18
C ARG A 40 9.56 -0.09 -5.88
N ARG A 41 10.71 0.60 -5.83
CA ARG A 41 11.52 0.74 -4.61
C ARG A 41 10.81 1.56 -3.53
N ASN A 42 10.16 2.65 -3.93
CA ASN A 42 9.40 3.47 -2.99
C ASN A 42 8.19 2.70 -2.43
N ALA A 43 7.49 1.96 -3.29
CA ALA A 43 6.41 1.06 -2.87
C ALA A 43 6.90 -0.03 -1.91
N ASP A 44 8.03 -0.71 -2.21
CA ASP A 44 8.60 -1.71 -1.29
C ASP A 44 8.90 -1.12 0.09
N TYR A 45 9.55 0.04 0.13
CA TYR A 45 9.89 0.72 1.38
C TYR A 45 8.63 1.10 2.18
N ARG A 46 7.63 1.71 1.53
CA ARG A 46 6.38 2.13 2.17
C ARG A 46 5.56 0.94 2.67
N LEU A 47 5.39 -0.09 1.85
CA LEU A 47 4.61 -1.29 2.22
C LEU A 47 5.25 -2.04 3.39
N ARG A 48 6.58 -2.13 3.45
CA ARG A 48 7.27 -2.71 4.62
C ARG A 48 7.00 -1.92 5.89
N ARG A 49 7.00 -0.59 5.80
CA ARG A 49 6.71 0.28 6.93
C ARG A 49 5.26 0.12 7.40
N LEU A 50 4.28 0.11 6.49
CA LEU A 50 2.87 -0.16 6.79
C LEU A 50 2.65 -1.53 7.43
N ARG A 51 3.46 -2.52 7.04
CA ARG A 51 3.44 -3.83 7.69
C ARG A 51 3.97 -3.78 9.12
N ASP A 52 5.05 -3.05 9.37
CA ASP A 52 5.57 -2.83 10.73
C ASP A 52 4.55 -2.09 11.62
N GLU A 53 3.78 -1.16 11.04
CA GLU A 53 2.68 -0.45 11.71
C GLU A 53 1.42 -1.36 11.91
N GLY A 54 1.33 -2.45 11.15
CA GLY A 54 0.25 -3.44 11.21
C GLY A 54 -1.00 -3.03 10.45
N ASP A 55 -0.83 -2.27 9.36
CA ASP A 55 -1.88 -1.85 8.43
C ASP A 55 -1.98 -2.77 7.20
N VAL A 56 -0.88 -3.43 6.83
CA VAL A 56 -0.83 -4.45 5.76
C VAL A 56 -0.09 -5.69 6.21
N ASP A 57 -0.45 -6.82 5.61
CA ASP A 57 0.25 -8.08 5.76
C ASP A 57 1.01 -8.44 4.49
N ALA A 58 2.10 -9.19 4.64
CA ALA A 58 2.90 -9.64 3.50
C ALA A 58 3.17 -11.13 3.57
N LYS A 59 3.11 -11.79 2.41
CA LYS A 59 3.45 -13.21 2.27
C LYS A 59 4.39 -13.41 1.09
N MET A 60 5.37 -14.28 1.26
CA MET A 60 6.18 -14.73 0.13
C MET A 60 5.42 -15.83 -0.62
N VAL A 61 5.13 -15.59 -1.90
CA VAL A 61 4.49 -16.54 -2.81
C VAL A 61 5.44 -16.80 -3.97
N GLY A 62 5.96 -18.02 -4.04
CA GLY A 62 7.04 -18.37 -4.96
C GLY A 62 8.31 -17.57 -4.65
N ASN A 63 8.71 -16.68 -5.55
CA ASN A 63 9.87 -15.78 -5.40
C ASN A 63 9.47 -14.31 -5.22
N SER A 64 8.17 -14.03 -5.07
CA SER A 64 7.62 -12.68 -5.07
C SER A 64 6.89 -12.42 -3.77
N LEU A 65 7.00 -11.18 -3.28
CA LEU A 65 6.30 -10.75 -2.08
C LEU A 65 4.93 -10.19 -2.50
N VAL A 66 3.87 -10.72 -1.92
CA VAL A 66 2.50 -10.27 -2.11
C VAL A 66 1.97 -9.66 -0.82
N TRP A 67 1.14 -8.63 -0.97
CA TRP A 67 0.62 -7.79 0.09
C TRP A 67 -0.89 -7.96 0.21
N PHE A 68 -1.38 -7.87 1.44
CA PHE A 68 -2.77 -8.01 1.80
C PHE A 68 -3.15 -6.86 2.75
N PRO A 69 -4.37 -6.33 2.68
CA PRO A 69 -4.84 -5.39 3.70
C PRO A 69 -4.89 -6.12 5.04
N SER A 70 -4.39 -5.49 6.10
CA SER A 70 -4.55 -6.06 7.43
C SER A 70 -6.00 -5.84 7.88
N GLU A 71 -6.58 -6.87 8.48
CA GLU A 71 -7.97 -6.89 8.95
C GLU A 71 -8.17 -6.14 10.27
N ARG A 72 -7.38 -5.08 10.52
CA ARG A 72 -7.54 -4.16 11.65
C ARG A 72 -8.81 -3.33 11.45
N SER A 73 -9.94 -3.99 11.66
CA SER A 73 -11.28 -3.44 11.72
C SER A 73 -11.38 -2.66 13.03
N SER A 74 -11.61 -1.36 12.98
CA SER A 74 -12.04 -0.55 14.13
C SER A 74 -13.13 0.40 13.68
#